data_AF-A0A9J5W4W5-F1
#
_entry.id   AF-A0A9J5W4W5-F1
#
_cell.length_a   1.000
_cell.length_b   1.000
_cell.length_c   1.000
_cell.angle_alpha   90.00
_cell.angle_beta   90.00
_cell.angle_gamma   90.00
#
_symmetry.space_group_name_H-M   'P 1'
#
loop_
_entity.id
_entity.type
_entity.pdbx_description
1 polymer ?
#
loop_
_entity_poly.entity_id
_entity_poly.type
_entity_poly.pdbx_seq_one_letter_code
_entity_poly.pdbx_strand_id
1 'polypeptide(L)'
;MEAQLKQPPKTRGLTKGNFTPTSTHKLGKKQDCAYCHALRFEYESSAFWCEGGHINLAPNEVADDFYELFVADSEDAKLFRKNIRVCNSIFAFTSFGIKLDKELASARK
;
A
#
# COMPACT_ATOMS: atom_id res chain seq x y z
N MET A 1 -32.13 28.79 -37.01
CA MET A 1 -30.66 28.66 -37.13
C MET A 1 -30.18 27.96 -35.88
N GLU A 2 -30.25 26.63 -35.86
CA GLU A 2 -29.74 25.83 -34.76
C GLU A 2 -28.62 24.96 -35.32
N ALA A 3 -27.40 25.22 -34.87
CA ALA A 3 -26.22 24.45 -35.26
C ALA A 3 -26.19 23.16 -34.44
N GLN A 4 -26.43 22.03 -35.09
CA GLN A 4 -26.30 20.72 -34.47
C GLN A 4 -24.80 20.46 -34.19
N LEU A 5 -24.41 20.48 -32.91
CA LEU A 5 -23.07 20.08 -32.48
C LEU A 5 -22.94 18.55 -32.66
N LYS A 6 -22.26 18.11 -33.72
CA LYS A 6 -21.98 16.69 -33.95
C LYS A 6 -21.03 16.19 -32.85
N GLN A 7 -21.47 15.22 -32.07
CA GLN A 7 -20.59 14.57 -31.08
C GLN A 7 -19.45 13.83 -31.80
N PRO A 8 -18.21 13.90 -31.29
CA PRO A 8 -17.09 13.16 -31.84
C PRO A 8 -17.34 11.64 -31.73
N PRO A 9 -16.80 10.83 -32.66
CA PRO A 9 -16.97 9.39 -32.63
C PRO A 9 -16.41 8.84 -31.32
N LYS A 10 -17.22 8.05 -30.60
CA LYS A 10 -16.78 7.27 -29.44
C LYS A 10 -15.83 6.18 -29.93
N THR A 11 -14.55 6.50 -30.05
CA THR A 11 -13.51 5.48 -30.17
C THR A 11 -13.39 4.80 -28.83
N ARG A 12 -13.97 3.59 -28.75
CA ARG A 12 -13.73 2.65 -27.66
C ARG A 12 -12.25 2.24 -27.79
N GLY A 13 -11.37 3.02 -27.17
CA GLY A 13 -9.94 2.75 -27.15
C GLY A 13 -9.67 1.47 -26.37
N LEU A 14 -9.81 0.32 -27.01
CA LEU A 14 -9.07 -0.86 -26.59
C LEU A 14 -7.61 -0.59 -26.94
N THR A 15 -6.87 -0.01 -26.00
CA THR A 15 -5.41 -0.09 -26.04
C THR A 15 -5.01 -1.53 -25.71
N LYS A 16 -5.12 -2.45 -26.69
CA LYS A 16 -4.37 -3.71 -26.69
C LYS A 16 -2.89 -3.40 -26.95
N GLY A 17 -2.28 -2.64 -26.07
CA GLY A 17 -0.84 -2.57 -25.95
C GLY A 17 -0.46 -3.58 -24.90
N ASN A 18 0.16 -4.69 -25.29
CA ASN A 18 0.92 -5.50 -24.35
C ASN A 18 2.12 -4.65 -23.91
N PHE A 19 1.93 -3.77 -22.92
CA PHE A 19 3.00 -3.05 -22.25
C PHE A 19 3.76 -4.03 -21.36
N THR A 20 4.50 -4.93 -21.99
CA THR A 20 5.55 -5.67 -21.32
C THR A 20 6.77 -4.74 -21.25
N PRO A 21 7.17 -4.26 -20.06
CA PRO A 21 8.35 -3.42 -19.95
C PRO A 21 9.57 -4.19 -20.47
N THR A 22 10.20 -3.66 -21.52
CA THR A 22 11.36 -4.27 -22.19
C THR A 22 12.58 -4.35 -21.26
N SER A 23 12.61 -3.50 -20.24
CA SER A 23 13.64 -3.50 -19.19
C SER A 23 13.08 -2.93 -17.90
N THR A 24 13.59 -3.43 -16.76
CA THR A 24 13.32 -2.86 -15.44
C THR A 24 14.49 -1.99 -15.05
N HIS A 25 14.28 -0.69 -14.86
CA HIS A 25 15.31 0.20 -14.33
C HIS A 25 15.62 -0.21 -12.88
N LYS A 26 16.90 -0.52 -12.58
CA LYS A 26 17.35 -0.82 -11.23
C LYS A 26 17.94 0.44 -10.62
N LEU A 27 17.44 0.84 -9.46
CA LEU A 27 18.00 1.96 -8.70
C LEU A 27 19.41 1.59 -8.21
N GLY A 28 20.32 2.56 -8.26
CA GLY A 28 21.64 2.46 -7.66
C GLY A 28 21.55 2.27 -6.14
N LYS A 29 22.50 1.51 -5.57
CA LYS A 29 22.59 1.38 -4.12
C LYS A 29 23.02 2.71 -3.51
N LYS A 30 22.34 3.15 -2.46
CA LYS A 30 22.77 4.24 -1.59
C LYS A 30 23.05 3.69 -0.20
N GLN A 31 23.96 4.35 0.51
CA GLN A 31 24.19 4.05 1.92
C GLN A 31 22.96 4.45 2.72
N ASP A 32 22.65 3.71 3.78
CA ASP A 32 21.54 4.03 4.68
C ASP A 32 21.75 5.35 5.41
N CYS A 33 20.68 5.92 5.96
CA CYS A 33 20.78 7.16 6.71
C CYS A 33 21.66 6.99 7.97
N ALA A 34 22.63 7.88 8.18
CA ALA A 34 23.52 7.82 9.35
C ALA A 34 22.82 8.05 10.70
N TYR A 35 21.66 8.71 10.70
CA TYR A 35 20.93 9.06 11.92
C TYR A 35 19.85 8.05 12.28
N CYS A 36 18.99 7.68 11.31
CA CYS A 36 17.83 6.81 11.55
C CYS A 36 17.97 5.41 10.94
N HIS A 37 19.08 5.12 10.25
CA HIS A 37 19.33 3.83 9.55
C HIS A 37 18.26 3.43 8.53
N ALA A 38 17.44 4.39 8.08
CA ALA A 38 16.48 4.14 7.01
C ALA A 38 17.19 3.85 5.68
N LEU A 39 16.65 2.87 4.94
CA LEU A 39 17.07 2.53 3.59
C LEU A 39 16.91 3.75 2.67
N ARG A 40 17.93 4.05 1.87
CA ARG A 40 17.92 5.18 0.94
C ARG A 40 17.77 4.71 -0.50
N PHE A 41 16.82 5.29 -1.23
CA PHE A 41 16.70 5.07 -2.67
C PHE A 41 17.49 6.10 -3.48
N GLU A 42 17.91 5.69 -4.68
CA GLU A 42 18.52 6.62 -5.62
C GLU A 42 17.50 7.72 -5.99
N TYR A 43 17.94 8.98 -5.96
CA TYR A 43 17.15 10.18 -6.24
C TYR A 43 16.17 10.63 -5.13
N GLU A 44 16.17 10.00 -3.95
CA GLU A 44 15.44 10.55 -2.81
C GLU A 44 16.10 11.83 -2.26
N SER A 45 15.27 12.78 -1.85
CA SER A 45 15.74 14.04 -1.25
C SER A 45 16.23 13.82 0.17
N SER A 46 17.20 14.63 0.61
CA SER A 46 17.79 14.52 1.95
C SER A 46 16.81 14.74 3.10
N ALA A 47 15.73 15.50 2.86
CA ALA A 47 14.71 15.85 3.85
C ALA A 47 13.59 14.79 3.99
N PHE A 48 13.55 13.78 3.11
CA PHE A 48 12.42 12.84 3.07
C PHE A 48 12.30 11.94 4.31
N TRP A 49 13.42 11.64 4.99
CA TRP A 49 13.43 10.70 6.12
C TRP A 49 13.38 11.42 7.47
N CYS A 50 14.54 11.63 8.09
CA CYS A 50 14.67 12.13 9.44
C CYS A 50 15.04 13.63 9.51
N GLU A 51 14.96 14.33 8.38
CA GLU A 51 15.38 15.74 8.27
C GLU A 51 16.78 15.96 8.87
N GLY A 52 17.77 15.15 8.46
CA GLY A 52 19.14 15.25 9.00
C GLY A 52 19.28 14.89 10.49
N GLY A 53 18.33 14.15 11.06
CA GLY A 53 18.34 13.71 12.46
C GLY A 53 17.40 14.48 13.38
N HIS A 54 16.67 15.47 12.87
CA HIS A 54 15.68 16.22 13.66
C HIS A 54 14.43 15.42 13.98
N ILE A 55 14.07 14.44 13.15
CA ILE A 55 12.93 13.55 13.39
C ILE A 55 13.44 12.21 13.92
N ASN A 56 13.03 11.88 15.15
CA ASN A 56 13.26 10.58 15.76
C ASN A 56 11.94 9.81 15.85
N LEU A 57 11.86 8.64 15.22
CA LEU A 57 10.68 7.78 15.30
C LEU A 57 10.74 7.00 16.62
N ALA A 58 9.65 7.00 17.38
CA ALA A 58 9.54 6.14 18.54
C ALA A 58 9.61 4.66 18.13
N PRO A 59 10.21 3.77 18.96
CA PRO A 59 10.14 2.34 18.71
C PRO A 59 8.68 1.92 18.59
N ASN A 60 8.34 1.24 17.49
CA ASN A 60 7.05 0.58 17.37
C ASN A 60 7.19 -0.82 17.95
N GLU A 61 6.71 -1.02 19.17
CA GLU A 61 6.64 -2.36 19.77
C GLU A 61 5.57 -3.17 19.03
N VAL A 62 6.03 -4.03 18.13
CA VAL A 62 5.18 -5.02 17.47
C VAL A 62 5.11 -6.23 18.38
N ALA A 63 3.90 -6.70 18.71
CA ALA A 63 3.75 -7.92 19.51
C ALA A 63 4.42 -9.11 18.80
N ASP A 64 5.08 -9.97 19.56
CA ASP A 64 5.88 -11.09 19.04
C ASP A 64 5.10 -11.97 18.07
N ASP A 65 3.83 -12.27 18.37
CA ASP A 65 2.94 -13.05 17.50
C ASP A 65 2.83 -12.45 16.09
N PHE A 66 2.74 -11.11 15.98
CA PHE A 66 2.70 -10.46 14.67
C PHE A 66 4.04 -10.61 13.97
N TYR A 67 5.14 -10.39 14.68
CA TYR A 67 6.47 -10.56 14.11
C TYR A 67 6.67 -11.97 13.56
N GLU A 68 6.29 -13.00 14.31
CA GLU A 68 6.33 -14.41 13.88
C GLU A 68 5.51 -14.66 12.61
N LEU A 69 4.29 -14.13 12.51
CA LEU A 69 3.49 -14.25 11.28
C LEU A 69 4.18 -13.64 10.05
N PHE A 70 5.03 -12.63 10.23
CA PHE A 70 5.82 -12.04 9.15
C PHE A 70 7.09 -12.80 8.81
N VAL A 71 7.79 -13.38 9.78
CA VAL A 71 9.14 -13.95 9.55
C VAL A 71 9.20 -15.47 9.54
N ALA A 72 8.30 -16.16 10.25
CA ALA A 72 8.36 -17.60 10.40
C ALA A 72 8.01 -18.33 9.09
N ASP A 73 8.47 -19.58 8.99
CA ASP A 73 8.18 -20.47 7.85
C ASP A 73 7.03 -21.45 8.12
N SER A 74 6.27 -21.23 9.19
CA SER A 74 5.06 -22.01 9.50
C SER A 74 3.99 -21.83 8.42
N GLU A 75 3.08 -22.80 8.32
CA GLU A 75 1.97 -22.73 7.35
C GLU A 75 1.07 -21.52 7.62
N ASP A 76 0.82 -21.20 8.89
CA ASP A 76 0.03 -20.02 9.28
C ASP A 76 0.71 -18.72 8.86
N ALA A 77 2.03 -18.60 9.03
CA ALA A 77 2.79 -17.42 8.61
C ALA A 77 2.80 -17.27 7.08
N LYS A 78 2.92 -18.38 6.33
CA LYS A 78 2.77 -18.40 4.87
C LYS A 78 1.37 -17.96 4.43
N LEU A 79 0.33 -18.49 5.08
CA LEU A 79 -1.05 -18.15 4.80
C LEU A 79 -1.35 -16.68 5.12
N PHE A 80 -0.84 -16.18 6.24
CA PHE A 80 -0.94 -14.78 6.64
C PHE A 80 -0.30 -13.87 5.59
N ARG A 81 0.97 -14.10 5.21
CA ARG A 81 1.65 -13.29 4.20
C ARG A 81 0.94 -13.32 2.85
N LYS A 82 0.40 -14.46 2.46
CA LYS A 82 -0.40 -14.62 1.22
C LYS A 82 -1.68 -13.78 1.25
N ASN A 83 -2.30 -13.63 2.43
CA ASN A 83 -3.60 -12.96 2.59
C ASN A 83 -3.52 -11.65 3.39
N ILE A 84 -2.34 -11.07 3.54
CA ILE A 84 -2.08 -9.94 4.45
C ILE A 84 -3.00 -8.74 4.21
N ARG A 85 -3.37 -8.47 2.95
CA ARG A 85 -4.31 -7.39 2.61
C ARG A 85 -5.70 -7.64 3.19
N VAL A 86 -6.18 -8.88 3.14
CA VAL A 86 -7.48 -9.29 3.69
C VAL A 86 -7.43 -9.21 5.21
N CYS A 87 -6.38 -9.77 5.82
CA CYS A 87 -6.17 -9.72 7.27
C CYS A 87 -6.18 -8.27 7.78
N ASN A 88 -5.40 -7.38 7.16
CA ASN A 88 -5.33 -5.97 7.55
C ASN A 88 -6.66 -5.25 7.33
N SER A 89 -7.40 -5.58 6.26
CA SER A 89 -8.72 -4.98 6.00
C SER A 89 -9.74 -5.39 7.06
N ILE A 90 -9.78 -6.68 7.43
CA ILE A 90 -10.65 -7.19 8.48
C ILE A 90 -10.25 -6.59 9.82
N PHE A 91 -8.95 -6.56 10.13
CA PHE A 91 -8.43 -6.00 11.37
C PHE A 91 -8.77 -4.52 11.50
N ALA A 92 -8.61 -3.72 10.45
CA ALA A 92 -9.04 -2.32 10.44
C ALA A 92 -10.54 -2.23 10.71
N PHE A 93 -11.36 -3.01 10.01
CA PHE A 93 -12.82 -3.00 10.18
C PHE A 93 -13.26 -3.34 11.61
N THR A 94 -12.63 -4.34 12.24
CA THR A 94 -13.00 -4.79 13.60
C THR A 94 -12.38 -3.91 14.69
N SER A 95 -11.20 -3.34 14.47
CA SER A 95 -10.50 -2.49 15.45
C SER A 95 -11.11 -1.10 15.61
N PHE A 96 -11.84 -0.58 14.61
CA PHE A 96 -12.52 0.72 14.71
C PHE A 96 -13.68 0.78 15.71
N GLY A 97 -13.95 -0.30 16.45
CA GLY A 97 -14.96 -0.30 17.51
C GLY A 97 -16.36 0.03 16.98
N ILE A 98 -16.64 -0.30 15.72
CA ILE A 98 -17.91 -0.02 15.07
C ILE A 98 -19.01 -0.70 15.88
N LYS A 99 -19.89 0.10 16.48
CA LYS A 99 -21.16 -0.38 17.01
C LYS A 99 -22.03 -0.69 15.80
N LEU A 100 -22.16 -1.97 15.48
CA LEU A 100 -23.07 -2.46 14.45
C LEU A 100 -24.48 -1.95 14.77
N ASP A 101 -24.91 -0.96 14.00
CA ASP A 101 -26.31 -0.54 13.99
C ASP A 101 -27.12 -1.68 13.38
N LYS A 102 -27.83 -2.41 14.25
CA LYS A 102 -28.57 -3.61 13.90
C LYS A 102 -29.69 -3.31 12.91
N GLU A 103 -30.26 -2.10 12.95
CA GLU A 103 -31.31 -1.70 12.01
C GLU A 103 -30.73 -1.56 10.60
N LEU A 104 -29.57 -0.92 10.47
CA LEU A 104 -28.88 -0.71 9.20
C LEU A 104 -28.30 -2.01 8.61
N ALA A 105 -27.77 -2.90 9.45
CA ALA A 105 -27.24 -4.19 9.03
C ALA A 105 -28.33 -5.18 8.59
N SER A 106 -29.55 -5.04 9.12
CA SER A 106 -30.72 -5.83 8.74
C SER A 106 -31.45 -5.31 7.50
N ALA A 107 -31.09 -4.12 7.00
CA ALA A 107 -31.67 -3.50 5.82
C ALA A 107 -31.17 -4.16 4.51
N ARG A 108 -31.34 -5.48 4.40
CA ARG A 108 -31.46 -6.15 3.10
C ARG A 108 -32.95 -6.21 2.79
N LYS A 109 -33.43 -5.24 2.01
CA LYS A 109 -34.67 -5.36 1.24
C LYS A 109 -34.32 -5.63 -0.21
#